data_AF-A0AAP9XPN6-F1
#
_entry.id   AF-A0AAP9XPN6-F1
#
_cell.length_a   1.000
_cell.length_b   1.000
_cell.length_c   1.000
_cell.angle_alpha   90.00
_cell.angle_beta   90.00
_cell.angle_gamma   90.00
#
_symmetry.space_group_name_H-M   'P 1'
#
loop_
_entity.id
_entity.type
_entity.pdbx_description
1 polymer ?
#
loop_
_entity_poly.entity_id
_entity_poly.type
_entity_poly.pdbx_seq_one_letter_code
_entity_poly.pdbx_strand_id
1 'polypeptide(L)'
;MNHSYIRASDAVSADAVSTRAFLQQAVDHYPRLAAFSFTLALPYREAMSEYRSLILRFHSEVWQRTGEYSRQRQQARHRSLPTLLRWIWETASAPECKMVLLLNLDTLGTGRNLQLTDSAPPGLNAIIADAWQKVTGTACTDGVTSMTQIIINRVAQGVFATPFNQLTVHVKAMSEPIATARTGMICP
;
A
#
# COMPACT_ATOMS: atom_id res chain seq x y z
N MET A 1 -1.40 24.58 22.43
CA MET A 1 -1.94 24.19 21.11
C MET A 1 -2.29 22.71 21.18
N ASN A 2 -3.58 22.39 21.14
CA ASN A 2 -4.07 21.01 21.20
C ASN A 2 -3.76 20.30 19.89
N HIS A 3 -2.68 19.52 19.85
CA HIS A 3 -2.47 18.56 18.77
C HIS A 3 -3.37 17.35 19.02
N SER A 4 -4.50 17.33 18.33
CA SER A 4 -5.35 16.14 18.21
C SER A 4 -4.57 15.06 17.46
N TYR A 5 -3.96 14.14 18.21
CA TYR A 5 -3.43 12.90 17.64
C TYR A 5 -4.62 12.03 17.23
N ILE A 6 -4.84 11.88 15.93
CA ILE A 6 -5.75 10.86 15.42
C ILE A 6 -5.16 9.51 15.79
N ARG A 7 -5.89 8.77 16.63
CA ARG A 7 -5.55 7.43 17.09
C ARG A 7 -5.51 6.49 15.89
N ALA A 8 -4.44 5.70 15.78
CA ALA A 8 -4.34 4.62 14.80
C ALA A 8 -5.27 3.46 15.20
N SER A 9 -6.57 3.51 14.85
CA SER A 9 -7.45 2.33 14.83
C SER A 9 -8.84 2.50 14.20
N ASP A 10 -9.18 3.58 13.50
CA ASP A 10 -10.53 3.70 12.94
C ASP A 10 -10.55 3.20 11.49
N ALA A 11 -10.76 1.89 11.35
CA ALA A 11 -11.15 1.30 10.08
C ALA A 11 -12.56 1.77 9.74
N VAL A 12 -12.66 2.72 8.81
CA VAL A 12 -13.95 3.23 8.34
C VAL A 12 -14.44 2.33 7.19
N SER A 13 -15.64 1.77 7.34
CA SER A 13 -16.36 1.13 6.23
C SER A 13 -16.58 2.17 5.13
N ALA A 14 -15.98 1.97 3.95
CA ALA A 14 -16.01 2.98 2.89
C ALA A 14 -17.14 2.68 1.90
N ASP A 15 -18.11 3.58 1.81
CA ASP A 15 -18.97 3.67 0.63
C ASP A 15 -18.19 4.21 -0.60
N ALA A 16 -18.81 4.20 -1.78
CA ALA A 16 -18.14 4.64 -3.00
C ALA A 16 -17.67 6.12 -2.98
N VAL A 17 -18.38 6.99 -2.24
CA VAL A 17 -18.07 8.42 -2.13
C VAL A 17 -16.88 8.64 -1.21
N SER A 18 -16.86 7.99 -0.05
CA SER A 18 -15.75 8.00 0.90
C SER A 18 -14.49 7.36 0.32
N THR A 19 -14.62 6.30 -0.49
CA THR A 19 -13.51 5.69 -1.23
C THR A 19 -12.87 6.69 -2.21
N ARG A 20 -13.69 7.37 -3.02
CA ARG A 20 -13.20 8.38 -3.97
C ARG A 20 -12.52 9.54 -3.24
N ALA A 21 -13.11 10.01 -2.14
CA ALA A 21 -12.52 11.07 -1.33
C ALA A 21 -11.17 10.64 -0.72
N PHE A 22 -11.04 9.40 -0.26
CA PHE A 22 -9.79 8.86 0.26
C PHE A 22 -8.70 8.78 -0.81
N LEU A 23 -9.02 8.30 -2.02
CA LEU A 23 -8.10 8.27 -3.17
C LEU A 23 -7.68 9.69 -3.58
N GLN A 24 -8.63 10.63 -3.60
CA GLN A 24 -8.35 12.02 -3.92
C GLN A 24 -7.41 12.64 -2.86
N GLN A 25 -7.65 12.39 -1.57
CA GLN A 25 -6.79 12.86 -0.49
C GLN A 25 -5.36 12.29 -0.62
N ALA A 26 -5.21 11.03 -1.04
CA ALA A 26 -3.89 10.42 -1.26
C ALA A 26 -3.12 11.14 -2.40
N VAL A 27 -3.80 11.44 -3.51
CA VAL A 27 -3.23 12.19 -4.64
C VAL A 27 -2.93 13.65 -4.28
N ASP A 28 -3.81 14.30 -3.53
CA ASP A 28 -3.60 15.69 -3.09
C ASP A 28 -2.40 15.79 -2.15
N HIS A 29 -2.17 14.77 -1.32
CA HIS A 29 -1.03 14.71 -0.42
C HIS A 29 0.27 14.32 -1.14
N TYR A 30 0.20 13.40 -2.13
CA TYR A 30 1.35 12.98 -2.94
C TYR A 30 1.06 13.15 -4.43
N PRO A 31 1.48 14.27 -5.04
CA PRO A 31 1.30 14.52 -6.47
C PRO A 31 1.93 13.45 -7.38
N ARG A 32 2.94 12.72 -6.88
CA ARG A 32 3.47 11.49 -7.48
C ARG A 32 3.14 10.31 -6.55
N LEU A 33 2.04 9.62 -6.86
CA LEU A 33 1.56 8.48 -6.08
C LEU A 33 1.90 7.17 -6.79
N ALA A 34 2.43 6.21 -6.06
CA ALA A 34 2.50 4.83 -6.48
C ALA A 34 1.36 4.05 -5.81
N ALA A 35 0.63 3.26 -6.59
CA ALA A 35 -0.40 2.36 -6.12
C ALA A 35 -0.06 0.93 -6.52
N PHE A 36 -0.23 0.00 -5.59
CA PHE A 36 0.01 -1.43 -5.77
C PHE A 36 -1.29 -2.15 -5.49
N SER A 37 -1.92 -2.68 -6.54
CA SER A 37 -3.14 -3.48 -6.45
C SER A 37 -2.76 -4.95 -6.51
N PHE A 38 -3.23 -5.76 -5.57
CA PHE A 38 -2.93 -7.20 -5.53
C PHE A 38 -3.99 -7.98 -4.77
N THR A 39 -3.93 -9.30 -4.87
CA THR A 39 -4.79 -10.23 -4.13
C THR A 39 -3.92 -11.07 -3.20
N LEU A 40 -4.33 -11.20 -1.94
CA LEU A 40 -3.74 -12.14 -0.99
C LEU A 40 -4.55 -13.43 -0.98
N ALA A 41 -3.89 -14.56 -1.17
CA ALA A 41 -4.41 -15.87 -0.81
C ALA A 41 -4.29 -16.03 0.71
N LEU A 42 -5.43 -16.16 1.39
CA LEU A 42 -5.48 -16.24 2.84
C LEU A 42 -5.45 -17.70 3.31
N PRO A 43 -4.58 -18.05 4.28
CA PRO A 43 -4.61 -19.39 4.85
C PRO A 43 -5.92 -19.59 5.62
N TYR A 44 -6.41 -20.84 5.67
CA TYR A 44 -7.62 -21.16 6.42
C TYR A 44 -7.52 -20.70 7.89
N ARG A 45 -8.59 -20.11 8.40
CA ARG A 45 -8.79 -19.69 9.79
C ARG A 45 -10.22 -19.99 10.20
N GLU A 46 -10.41 -20.33 11.47
CA GLU A 46 -11.73 -20.71 11.99
C GLU A 46 -12.60 -19.48 12.27
N ALA A 47 -11.99 -18.38 12.73
CA ALA A 47 -12.70 -17.16 13.10
C ALA A 47 -12.36 -15.96 12.20
N MET A 48 -13.38 -15.15 11.85
CA MET A 48 -13.20 -13.93 11.06
C MET A 48 -12.25 -12.90 11.71
N SER A 49 -12.16 -12.87 13.04
CA SER A 49 -11.22 -12.02 13.78
C SER A 49 -9.75 -12.38 13.53
N GLU A 50 -9.45 -13.63 13.21
CA GLU A 50 -8.10 -14.10 12.91
C GLU A 50 -7.62 -13.62 11.55
N TYR A 51 -8.49 -13.58 10.54
CA TYR A 51 -8.21 -12.98 9.23
C TYR A 51 -7.87 -11.49 9.38
N ARG A 52 -8.70 -10.74 10.11
CA ARG A 52 -8.43 -9.32 10.40
C ARG A 52 -7.09 -9.12 11.11
N SER A 53 -6.78 -9.94 12.11
CA SER A 53 -5.51 -9.89 12.84
C SER A 53 -4.31 -10.26 11.96
N LEU A 54 -4.48 -11.17 11.00
CA LEU A 54 -3.46 -11.54 10.03
C LEU A 54 -3.15 -10.38 9.07
N ILE A 55 -4.20 -9.72 8.55
CA ILE A 55 -4.09 -8.57 7.64
C ILE A 55 -3.40 -7.39 8.35
N LEU A 56 -3.75 -7.11 9.61
CA LEU A 56 -3.11 -6.04 10.38
C LEU A 56 -1.63 -6.34 10.69
N ARG A 57 -1.27 -7.61 10.90
CA ARG A 57 0.14 -8.04 11.02
C ARG A 57 0.88 -7.83 9.70
N PHE A 58 0.28 -8.19 8.58
CA PHE A 58 0.83 -7.95 7.25
C PHE A 58 1.05 -6.45 6.98
N HIS A 59 0.07 -5.58 7.25
CA HIS A 59 0.27 -4.12 7.13
C HIS A 59 1.42 -3.61 8.00
N SER A 60 1.63 -4.20 9.18
CA SER A 60 2.74 -3.86 10.09
C SER A 60 4.10 -4.29 9.55
N GLU A 61 4.18 -5.48 8.96
CA GLU A 61 5.40 -6.00 8.37
C GLU A 61 5.81 -5.19 7.12
N VAL A 62 4.86 -4.87 6.23
CA VAL A 62 5.11 -3.98 5.07
C VAL A 62 5.57 -2.60 5.53
N TRP A 63 4.96 -2.07 6.59
CA TRP A 63 5.37 -0.80 7.19
C TRP A 63 6.84 -0.82 7.64
N GLN A 64 7.22 -1.84 8.42
CA GLN A 64 8.59 -1.97 8.94
C GLN A 64 9.61 -2.11 7.80
N ARG A 65 9.36 -3.01 6.85
CA ARG A 65 10.27 -3.25 5.71
C ARG A 65 10.40 -2.05 4.79
N THR A 66 9.32 -1.32 4.54
CA THR A 66 9.37 -0.06 3.77
C THR A 66 10.20 0.99 4.52
N GLY A 67 10.10 1.01 5.86
CA GLY A 67 10.93 1.87 6.71
C GLY A 67 12.42 1.56 6.59
N GLU A 68 12.78 0.29 6.69
CA GLU A 68 14.16 -0.17 6.53
C GLU A 68 14.69 0.11 5.12
N TYR A 69 13.90 -0.16 4.09
CA TYR A 69 14.23 0.16 2.69
C TYR A 69 14.54 1.65 2.51
N SER A 70 13.68 2.52 3.05
CA SER A 70 13.89 3.97 3.01
C SER A 70 15.19 4.39 3.71
N ARG A 71 15.48 3.81 4.88
CA ARG A 71 16.72 4.08 5.63
C ARG A 71 17.97 3.62 4.86
N GLN A 72 17.95 2.43 4.28
CA GLN A 72 19.07 1.92 3.47
C GLN A 72 19.35 2.83 2.27
N ARG A 73 18.30 3.30 1.59
CA ARG A 73 18.41 4.27 0.49
C ARG A 73 19.07 5.57 0.95
N GLN A 74 18.64 6.12 2.09
CA GLN A 74 19.22 7.34 2.65
C GLN A 74 20.71 7.17 3.00
N GLN A 75 21.08 6.03 3.58
CA GLN A 75 22.50 5.69 3.86
C GLN A 75 23.33 5.59 2.59
N ALA A 76 22.76 5.04 1.51
CA ALA A 76 23.37 5.00 0.17
C ALA A 76 23.38 6.36 -0.56
N ARG A 77 23.12 7.48 0.15
CA ARG A 77 23.05 8.86 -0.37
C ARG A 77 21.96 9.07 -1.42
N HIS A 78 20.96 8.19 -1.47
CA HIS A 78 19.78 8.42 -2.26
C HIS A 78 18.72 9.19 -1.49
N ARG A 79 18.00 10.08 -2.18
CA ARG A 79 16.83 10.75 -1.60
C ARG A 79 15.69 9.73 -1.45
N SER A 80 15.18 9.62 -0.22
CA SER A 80 13.92 8.96 0.11
C SER A 80 13.14 9.91 1.01
N LEU A 81 11.95 10.29 0.58
CA LEU A 81 11.08 11.18 1.35
C LEU A 81 10.22 10.36 2.31
N PRO A 82 9.84 10.92 3.47
CA PRO A 82 8.82 10.30 4.32
C PRO A 82 7.55 10.02 3.52
N THR A 83 7.02 8.82 3.71
CA THR A 83 5.77 8.40 3.10
C THR A 83 4.79 7.88 4.15
N LEU A 84 3.53 8.19 3.93
CA LEU A 84 2.40 7.56 4.56
C LEU A 84 2.00 6.34 3.74
N LEU A 85 1.78 5.20 4.40
CA LEU A 85 1.22 4.01 3.77
C LEU A 85 -0.29 4.03 3.98
N ARG A 86 -1.02 4.09 2.87
CA ARG A 86 -2.48 4.10 2.84
C ARG A 86 -2.96 2.80 2.21
N TRP A 87 -3.87 2.12 2.89
CA TRP A 87 -4.38 0.82 2.51
C TRP A 87 -5.87 0.90 2.19
N ILE A 88 -6.29 0.17 1.18
CA ILE A 88 -7.69 -0.19 0.95
C ILE A 88 -7.75 -1.71 0.78
N TRP A 89 -8.66 -2.38 1.48
CA TRP A 89 -8.74 -3.85 1.46
C TRP A 89 -10.17 -4.34 1.73
N GLU A 90 -10.49 -5.56 1.28
CA GLU A 90 -11.81 -6.19 1.44
C GLU A 90 -12.05 -6.73 2.87
N THR A 91 -13.16 -6.37 3.50
CA THR A 91 -13.53 -6.91 4.83
C THR A 91 -13.99 -8.36 4.81
N ALA A 92 -14.81 -8.70 3.83
CA ALA A 92 -15.32 -10.05 3.61
C ALA A 92 -14.34 -10.79 2.69
N SER A 93 -13.21 -11.22 3.27
CA SER A 93 -12.09 -11.78 2.53
C SER A 93 -11.75 -13.18 3.03
N ALA A 94 -12.34 -14.19 2.40
CA ALA A 94 -11.89 -15.58 2.45
C ALA A 94 -12.45 -16.33 1.22
N PRO A 95 -11.64 -17.12 0.49
CA PRO A 95 -10.24 -17.43 0.76
C PRO A 95 -9.24 -16.37 0.25
N GLU A 96 -9.71 -15.29 -0.37
CA GLU A 96 -8.86 -14.24 -0.94
C GLU A 96 -9.19 -12.85 -0.40
N CYS A 97 -8.22 -11.95 -0.41
CA CYS A 97 -8.39 -10.54 -0.06
C CYS A 97 -7.77 -9.64 -1.12
N LYS A 98 -8.57 -8.87 -1.85
CA LYS A 98 -8.05 -7.79 -2.69
C LYS A 98 -7.57 -6.63 -1.82
N MET A 99 -6.45 -6.04 -2.23
CA MET A 99 -5.80 -4.94 -1.54
C MET A 99 -5.23 -3.92 -2.50
N VAL A 100 -5.17 -2.68 -2.03
CA VAL A 100 -4.50 -1.56 -2.66
C VAL A 100 -3.63 -0.87 -1.62
N LEU A 101 -2.34 -0.79 -1.88
CA LEU A 101 -1.38 0.02 -1.12
C LEU A 101 -1.04 1.29 -1.91
N LEU A 102 -1.18 2.45 -1.28
CA LEU A 102 -0.80 3.76 -1.82
C LEU A 102 0.32 4.37 -0.99
N LEU A 103 1.32 4.93 -1.68
CA LEU A 103 2.46 5.61 -1.07
C LEU A 103 3.08 6.62 -2.04
N ASN A 104 3.93 7.50 -1.52
CA ASN A 104 4.70 8.42 -2.33
C ASN A 104 5.67 7.65 -3.24
N LEU A 105 5.61 7.90 -4.55
CA LEU A 105 6.53 7.31 -5.52
C LEU A 105 7.99 7.62 -5.20
N ASP A 106 8.27 8.81 -4.63
CA ASP A 106 9.64 9.22 -4.31
C ASP A 106 10.29 8.37 -3.20
N THR A 107 9.51 7.59 -2.44
CA THR A 107 10.02 6.57 -1.50
C THR A 107 10.80 5.49 -2.22
N LEU A 108 10.36 5.14 -3.44
CA LEU A 108 11.03 4.15 -4.29
C LEU A 108 12.27 4.73 -4.96
N GLY A 109 12.54 6.02 -4.72
CA GLY A 109 13.81 6.60 -5.08
C GLY A 109 14.02 6.80 -6.58
N THR A 110 12.94 6.73 -7.34
CA THR A 110 12.93 6.90 -8.78
C THR A 110 13.14 8.38 -9.11
N GLY A 111 14.38 8.72 -9.47
CA GLY A 111 14.65 9.85 -10.34
C GLY A 111 13.83 9.72 -11.64
N ARG A 112 13.86 10.74 -12.50
CA ARG A 112 13.03 10.87 -13.72
C ARG A 112 13.06 9.67 -14.70
N ASN A 113 13.87 8.64 -14.49
CA ASN A 113 13.93 7.43 -15.32
C ASN A 113 13.43 6.20 -14.54
N LEU A 114 12.37 5.60 -15.06
CA LEU A 114 11.69 4.41 -14.57
C LEU A 114 12.45 3.11 -14.89
N GLN A 115 13.78 3.16 -15.08
CA GLN A 115 14.58 1.98 -15.36
C GLN A 115 15.00 1.34 -14.05
N LEU A 116 14.15 0.41 -13.60
CA LEU A 116 14.46 -0.63 -12.62
C LEU A 116 15.83 -1.23 -13.00
N THR A 117 16.87 -0.86 -12.26
CA THR A 117 18.23 -1.35 -12.47
C THR A 117 18.49 -2.50 -11.50
N ASP A 118 19.16 -3.54 -12.01
CA ASP A 118 19.35 -4.87 -11.39
C ASP A 118 20.13 -4.92 -10.06
N SER A 119 20.53 -3.78 -9.50
CA SER A 119 21.23 -3.67 -8.21
C SER A 119 20.41 -2.99 -7.11
N ALA A 120 19.13 -2.68 -7.37
CA ALA A 120 18.26 -2.05 -6.39
C ALA A 120 17.81 -3.05 -5.30
N PRO A 121 17.70 -2.63 -4.02
CA PRO A 121 17.03 -3.42 -3.00
C PRO A 121 15.65 -3.84 -3.49
N PRO A 122 15.11 -5.00 -3.03
CA PRO A 122 13.90 -5.59 -3.56
C PRO A 122 12.83 -4.51 -3.74
N GLY A 123 12.35 -4.35 -4.99
CA GLY A 123 11.29 -3.40 -5.30
C GLY A 123 10.10 -3.62 -4.37
N LEU A 124 9.22 -2.63 -4.21
CA LEU A 124 8.12 -2.72 -3.24
C LEU A 124 7.24 -3.98 -3.41
N ASN A 125 7.16 -4.53 -4.62
CA ASN A 125 6.53 -5.83 -4.90
C ASN A 125 7.14 -6.97 -4.07
N ALA A 126 8.48 -7.04 -4.00
CA ALA A 126 9.18 -8.02 -3.19
C ALA A 126 9.04 -7.75 -1.70
N ILE A 127 9.03 -6.47 -1.27
CA ILE A 127 8.68 -6.13 0.12
C ILE A 127 7.29 -6.65 0.50
N ILE A 128 6.30 -6.51 -0.40
CA ILE A 128 4.94 -7.02 -0.21
C ILE A 128 4.94 -8.55 -0.14
N ALA A 129 5.59 -9.22 -1.10
CA ALA A 129 5.67 -10.68 -1.15
C ALA A 129 6.36 -11.27 0.09
N ASP A 130 7.54 -10.74 0.45
CA ASP A 130 8.31 -11.20 1.61
C ASP A 130 7.56 -10.94 2.93
N ALA A 131 6.87 -9.79 3.03
CA ALA A 131 6.06 -9.49 4.20
C ALA A 131 4.91 -10.50 4.36
N TRP A 132 4.26 -10.85 3.26
CA TRP A 132 3.19 -11.85 3.28
C TRP A 132 3.71 -13.23 3.65
N GLN A 133 4.82 -13.65 3.05
CA GLN A 133 5.50 -14.90 3.38
C GLN A 133 5.95 -14.94 4.84
N LYS A 134 6.45 -13.83 5.38
CA LYS A 134 6.85 -13.72 6.79
C LYS A 134 5.68 -13.94 7.75
N VAL A 135 4.50 -13.41 7.40
CA VAL A 135 3.30 -13.47 8.25
C VAL A 135 2.56 -14.80 8.13
N THR A 136 2.64 -15.48 6.99
CA THR A 136 1.95 -16.75 6.72
C THR A 136 2.85 -17.99 6.84
N GLY A 137 4.17 -17.82 6.85
CA GLY A 137 5.13 -18.92 6.82
C GLY A 137 5.02 -19.72 5.53
N THR A 138 4.97 -21.05 5.64
CA THR A 138 4.81 -21.97 4.50
C THR A 138 3.35 -22.24 4.14
N ALA A 139 2.39 -21.65 4.85
CA ALA A 139 0.97 -21.91 4.64
C ALA A 139 0.45 -21.36 3.29
N CYS A 140 1.11 -20.34 2.75
CA CYS A 140 0.74 -19.69 1.49
C CYS A 140 1.99 -19.31 0.68
N THR A 141 2.72 -20.31 0.18
CA THR A 141 3.78 -20.07 -0.82
C THR A 141 3.17 -19.38 -2.04
N ASP A 142 3.77 -18.28 -2.49
CA ASP A 142 3.26 -17.42 -3.56
C ASP A 142 1.86 -16.83 -3.31
N GLY A 143 1.53 -16.57 -2.04
CA GLY A 143 0.21 -16.08 -1.64
C GLY A 143 -0.12 -14.63 -2.05
N VAL A 144 0.71 -13.96 -2.85
CA VAL A 144 0.41 -12.65 -3.43
C VAL A 144 0.25 -12.81 -4.94
N THR A 145 -0.97 -12.62 -5.44
CA THR A 145 -1.32 -12.81 -6.85
C THR A 145 -1.84 -11.51 -7.47
N SER A 146 -1.96 -11.48 -8.80
CA SER A 146 -2.55 -10.37 -9.56
C SER A 146 -1.93 -8.98 -9.28
N MET A 147 -0.65 -8.94 -8.92
CA MET A 147 0.07 -7.71 -8.58
C MET A 147 0.18 -6.77 -9.78
N THR A 148 -0.38 -5.57 -9.64
CA THR A 148 -0.36 -4.51 -10.64
C THR A 148 0.11 -3.22 -10.00
N GLN A 149 1.12 -2.58 -10.59
CA GLN A 149 1.59 -1.26 -10.19
C GLN A 149 0.95 -0.17 -11.07
N ILE A 150 0.37 0.84 -10.44
CA ILE A 150 -0.24 2.00 -11.09
C ILE A 150 0.50 3.25 -10.60
N ILE A 151 1.01 4.05 -11.53
CA ILE A 151 1.71 5.30 -11.21
C ILE A 151 0.81 6.47 -11.59
N ILE A 152 0.50 7.31 -10.61
CA ILE A 152 -0.31 8.50 -10.79
C ILE A 152 0.61 9.71 -10.62
N ASN A 153 0.75 10.47 -11.69
CA ASN A 153 1.53 11.70 -11.71
C ASN A 153 0.61 12.88 -12.06
N ARG A 154 0.26 13.67 -11.05
CA ARG A 154 -0.59 14.86 -11.22
C ARG A 154 0.16 16.04 -11.85
N VAL A 155 1.49 16.08 -11.74
CA VAL A 155 2.28 17.20 -12.27
C VAL A 155 2.61 17.05 -13.76
N ALA A 156 2.44 15.86 -14.32
CA ALA A 156 2.57 15.63 -15.76
C ALA A 156 1.24 15.97 -16.46
N GLN A 157 1.28 16.89 -17.43
CA GLN A 157 0.09 17.34 -18.15
C GLN A 157 -0.59 16.19 -18.91
N GLY A 158 -1.91 16.08 -18.78
CA GLY A 158 -2.75 15.20 -19.61
C GLY A 158 -2.71 13.70 -19.29
N VAL A 159 -1.87 13.23 -18.36
CA VAL A 159 -1.67 11.79 -18.07
C VAL A 159 -2.24 11.33 -16.72
N PHE A 160 -2.94 12.20 -15.99
CA PHE A 160 -3.50 11.87 -14.66
C PHE A 160 -4.77 11.00 -14.70
N ALA A 161 -5.71 11.32 -15.59
CA ALA A 161 -7.07 10.76 -15.53
C ALA A 161 -7.09 9.23 -15.74
N THR A 162 -6.32 8.73 -16.71
CA THR A 162 -6.25 7.29 -17.03
C THR A 162 -5.78 6.44 -15.85
N PRO A 163 -4.60 6.66 -15.24
CA PRO A 163 -4.15 5.84 -14.11
C PRO A 163 -5.03 6.02 -12.86
N PHE A 164 -5.61 7.21 -12.64
CA PHE A 164 -6.55 7.41 -11.55
C PHE A 164 -7.86 6.63 -11.75
N ASN A 165 -8.38 6.59 -12.98
CA ASN A 165 -9.55 5.79 -13.33
C ASN A 165 -9.28 4.29 -13.22
N GLN A 166 -8.10 3.84 -13.67
CA GLN A 166 -7.66 2.45 -13.47
C GLN A 166 -7.64 2.08 -11.99
N LEU A 167 -6.99 2.89 -11.15
CA LEU A 167 -6.99 2.68 -9.70
C LEU A 167 -8.41 2.60 -9.12
N THR A 168 -9.29 3.48 -9.57
CA THR A 168 -10.71 3.49 -9.15
C THR A 168 -11.42 2.19 -9.54
N VAL A 169 -11.13 1.61 -10.72
CA VAL A 169 -11.68 0.31 -11.14
C VAL A 169 -11.24 -0.81 -10.20
N HIS A 170 -9.96 -0.87 -9.84
CA HIS A 170 -9.46 -1.89 -8.91
C HIS A 170 -10.15 -1.82 -7.54
N VAL A 171 -10.37 -0.61 -7.01
CA VAL A 171 -11.06 -0.46 -5.72
C VAL A 171 -12.57 -0.76 -5.84
N LYS A 172 -13.23 -0.39 -6.94
CA LYS A 172 -14.64 -0.73 -7.18
C LYS A 172 -14.89 -2.23 -7.36
N ALA A 173 -13.87 -2.99 -7.73
CA ALA A 173 -13.95 -4.45 -7.80
C ALA A 173 -13.86 -5.13 -6.42
N MET A 174 -13.63 -4.38 -5.34
CA MET A 174 -13.55 -4.88 -3.98
C MET A 174 -14.93 -5.05 -3.34
N SER A 175 -15.15 -6.17 -2.67
CA SER A 175 -16.30 -6.37 -1.79
C SER A 175 -16.08 -5.64 -0.46
N GLU A 176 -16.94 -4.68 -0.13
CA GLU A 176 -16.91 -3.92 1.13
C GLU A 176 -15.49 -3.34 1.45
N PRO A 177 -14.98 -2.40 0.63
CA PRO A 177 -13.66 -1.86 0.87
C PRO A 177 -13.59 -1.07 2.18
N ILE A 178 -12.53 -1.31 2.95
CA ILE A 178 -12.15 -0.48 4.10
C ILE A 178 -10.87 0.27 3.78
N ALA A 179 -10.90 1.58 4.03
CA ALA A 179 -9.72 2.43 3.97
C ALA A 179 -9.06 2.54 5.35
N THR A 180 -7.75 2.33 5.40
CA THR A 180 -6.93 2.57 6.60
C THR A 180 -5.67 3.32 6.21
N ALA A 181 -5.31 4.35 6.97
CA ALA A 181 -4.03 5.03 6.80
C ALA A 181 -3.18 4.73 8.04
N ARG A 182 -1.95 4.23 7.83
CA ARG A 182 -0.98 4.15 8.92
C ARG A 182 0.01 5.28 8.77
N THR A 183 -0.10 6.24 9.69
CA THR A 183 0.85 7.33 9.88
C THR A 183 1.89 6.91 10.90
N GLY A 184 3.02 6.42 10.44
CA GLY A 184 4.29 6.76 11.09
C GLY A 184 4.99 7.73 10.16
N MET A 185 5.77 8.69 10.65
CA MET A 185 6.75 9.27 9.73
C MET A 185 7.81 8.20 9.52
N ILE A 186 8.01 7.73 8.29
CA ILE A 186 9.28 7.07 7.94
C ILE A 186 10.28 8.21 7.75
N CYS A 187 10.75 8.75 8.86
CA CYS A 187 11.83 9.74 8.93
C CYS A 187 12.91 9.23 9.90
N PRO A 188 14.17 9.66 9.70
CA PRO A 188 15.37 9.04 10.25
C PRO A 188 15.40 8.93 11.78
#